data_AF-A0A323UD51-F1
#
_entry.id   AF-A0A323UD51-F1
#
_cell.length_a   1.000
_cell.length_b   1.000
_cell.length_c   1.000
_cell.angle_alpha   90.00
_cell.angle_beta   90.00
_cell.angle_gamma   90.00
#
_symmetry.space_group_name_H-M   'P 1'
#
loop_
_entity.id
_entity.type
_entity.pdbx_description
1 polymer ?
#
loop_
_entity_poly.entity_id
_entity_poly.type
_entity_poly.pdbx_seq_one_letter_code
_entity_poly.pdbx_strand_id
1 'polypeptide(L)'
;MTARRPLSDDDLQAYVDGRLDAARRAEVDAYLESDAEAARRIAGQIADRDDLRARLASVAAEPIPARLSIAHLRSERRGFAGQRFGAVAAALACLLIGGAGGWLASERWHRAPTVVAAAPVADAAMVAWRTYAVEVAHPVEVSADQEAHLVQWLSRRLGRKLTAPKLDALGLKLIGGRLLPATNGPAAQFMYEDAQGRRVTVYVRPGGDAEPSAFRFERTGELAAFSWIDAQLSYAVVAQTDRDHLLGIARAIYQQYEAL
;
A
#
# COMPACT_ATOMS: atom_id res chain seq x y z
N MET A 1 50.32 15.26 -41.01
CA MET A 1 50.11 14.49 -42.25
C MET A 1 48.93 13.58 -42.01
N THR A 2 47.73 14.00 -42.38
CA THR A 2 46.50 13.21 -42.24
C THR A 2 46.48 12.15 -43.36
N ALA A 3 46.34 10.88 -43.01
CA ALA A 3 46.34 9.77 -43.96
C ALA A 3 45.25 9.98 -45.04
N ARG A 4 45.60 9.87 -46.33
CA ARG A 4 44.64 10.01 -47.44
C ARG A 4 43.65 8.85 -47.40
N ARG A 5 42.37 9.18 -47.28
CA ARG A 5 41.25 8.24 -47.35
C ARG A 5 40.95 7.90 -48.82
N PRO A 6 40.64 6.64 -49.17
CA PRO A 6 40.21 6.28 -50.51
C PRO A 6 38.99 7.11 -50.96
N LEU A 7 38.84 7.30 -52.27
CA LEU A 7 37.65 7.92 -52.85
C LEU A 7 36.41 7.10 -52.49
N SER A 8 35.37 7.79 -52.05
CA SER A 8 34.10 7.20 -51.66
C SER A 8 32.94 7.86 -52.42
N ASP A 9 31.78 7.21 -52.44
CA ASP A 9 30.59 7.76 -53.08
C ASP A 9 30.19 9.13 -52.51
N ASP A 10 30.48 9.39 -51.23
CA ASP A 10 30.29 10.71 -50.60
C ASP A 10 31.12 11.80 -51.30
N ASP A 11 32.33 11.48 -51.76
CA ASP A 11 33.19 12.42 -52.48
C ASP A 11 32.63 12.71 -53.87
N LEU A 12 32.09 11.69 -54.55
CA LEU A 12 31.45 11.85 -55.86
C LEU A 12 30.18 12.69 -55.76
N GLN A 13 29.35 12.49 -54.72
CA GLN A 13 28.18 13.33 -54.48
C GLN A 13 28.57 14.75 -54.08
N ALA A 14 29.62 14.93 -53.26
CA ALA A 14 30.13 16.26 -52.94
C ALA A 14 30.72 16.98 -54.17
N TYR A 15 31.29 16.24 -55.13
CA TYR A 15 31.72 16.77 -56.43
C TYR A 15 30.51 17.28 -57.22
N VAL A 16 29.45 16.45 -57.33
CA VAL A 16 28.17 16.84 -57.94
C VAL A 16 27.58 18.06 -57.24
N ASP A 17 27.73 18.25 -55.94
CA ASP A 17 27.20 19.43 -55.23
C ASP A 17 28.11 20.68 -55.31
N GLY A 18 29.33 20.54 -55.85
CA GLY A 18 30.34 21.59 -55.88
C GLY A 18 30.95 21.92 -54.50
N ARG A 19 30.87 20.97 -53.55
CA ARG A 19 31.30 21.16 -52.15
C ARG A 19 32.64 20.53 -51.80
N LEU A 20 33.39 20.04 -52.78
CA LEU A 20 34.76 19.58 -52.59
C LEU A 20 35.75 20.74 -52.56
N ASP A 21 36.76 20.60 -51.69
CA ASP A 21 37.97 21.41 -51.73
C ASP A 21 38.80 21.15 -53.00
N ALA A 22 39.74 22.04 -53.29
CA ALA A 22 40.51 21.98 -54.55
C ALA A 22 41.37 20.72 -54.67
N ALA A 23 41.91 20.19 -53.56
CA ALA A 23 42.78 19.03 -53.58
C ALA A 23 41.98 17.75 -53.84
N ARG A 24 40.84 17.58 -53.17
CA ARG A 24 39.96 16.42 -53.34
C ARG A 24 39.23 16.45 -54.68
N ARG A 25 38.90 17.64 -55.19
CA ARG A 25 38.33 17.81 -56.53
C ARG A 25 39.28 17.28 -57.61
N ALA A 26 40.57 17.63 -57.55
CA ALA A 26 41.56 17.13 -58.51
C ALA A 26 41.71 15.60 -58.47
N GLU A 27 41.59 14.98 -57.29
CA GLU A 27 41.58 13.52 -57.15
C GLU A 27 40.34 12.88 -57.79
N VAL A 28 39.16 13.49 -57.64
CA VAL A 28 37.93 13.05 -58.31
C VAL A 28 38.02 13.25 -59.82
N ASP A 29 38.55 14.39 -60.29
CA ASP A 29 38.75 14.67 -61.71
C ASP A 29 39.63 13.59 -62.36
N ALA A 30 40.77 13.27 -61.73
CA ALA A 30 41.66 12.20 -62.21
C ALA A 30 40.98 10.81 -62.23
N TYR A 31 40.09 10.53 -61.26
CA TYR A 31 39.30 9.30 -61.25
C TYR A 31 38.28 9.27 -62.40
N LEU A 32 37.58 10.38 -62.67
CA LEU A 32 36.61 10.48 -63.76
C LEU A 32 37.30 10.43 -65.15
N GLU A 33 38.52 10.92 -65.27
CA GLU A 33 39.32 10.75 -66.49
C GLU A 33 39.68 9.28 -66.76
N SER A 34 39.88 8.48 -65.70
CA SER A 34 40.21 7.06 -65.80
C SER A 34 39.00 6.15 -66.04
N ASP A 35 37.78 6.61 -65.74
CA ASP A 35 36.54 5.84 -65.81
C ASP A 35 35.43 6.60 -66.57
N ALA A 36 35.29 6.28 -67.86
CA ALA A 36 34.33 6.90 -68.75
C ALA A 36 32.86 6.58 -68.43
N GLU A 37 32.58 5.51 -67.68
CA GLU A 37 31.23 5.21 -67.22
C GLU A 37 30.86 6.08 -66.02
N ALA A 38 31.77 6.17 -65.04
CA ALA A 38 31.62 7.06 -63.89
C ALA A 38 31.49 8.53 -64.33
N ALA A 39 32.32 8.99 -65.29
CA ALA A 39 32.25 10.34 -65.83
C ALA A 39 30.88 10.66 -66.45
N ARG A 40 30.32 9.76 -67.27
CA ARG A 40 28.98 9.95 -67.86
C ARG A 40 27.88 10.01 -66.80
N ARG A 41 27.96 9.15 -65.79
CA ARG A 41 27.00 9.14 -64.67
C ARG A 41 27.02 10.45 -63.89
N ILE A 42 28.21 10.92 -63.51
CA ILE A 42 28.39 12.17 -62.74
C ILE A 42 27.98 13.39 -63.58
N ALA A 43 28.30 13.42 -64.87
CA ALA A 43 27.86 14.49 -65.76
C ALA A 43 26.32 14.55 -65.87
N GLY A 44 25.64 13.40 -65.93
CA GLY A 44 24.17 13.33 -65.88
C GLY A 44 23.61 13.89 -64.57
N GLN A 45 24.18 13.51 -63.42
CA GLN A 45 23.77 14.03 -62.11
C GLN A 45 23.98 15.54 -61.98
N ILE A 46 25.06 16.08 -62.54
CA ILE A 46 25.32 17.53 -62.59
C ILE A 46 24.26 18.23 -63.45
N ALA A 47 23.92 17.67 -64.62
CA ALA A 47 22.89 18.21 -65.49
C ALA A 47 21.51 18.21 -64.81
N ASP A 48 21.13 17.12 -64.13
CA ASP A 48 19.87 17.02 -63.38
C ASP A 48 19.81 18.03 -62.23
N ARG A 49 20.90 18.17 -61.47
CA ARG A 49 21.04 19.18 -60.41
C ARG A 49 20.82 20.59 -60.96
N ASP A 50 21.40 20.89 -62.12
CA ASP A 50 21.33 22.22 -62.73
C ASP A 50 19.93 22.50 -63.32
N ASP A 51 19.27 21.51 -63.93
CA ASP A 51 17.87 21.64 -64.39
C ASP A 51 16.92 21.86 -63.20
N LEU A 52 17.08 21.09 -62.11
CA LEU A 52 16.29 21.28 -60.89
C LEU A 52 16.50 22.67 -60.28
N ARG A 53 17.76 23.14 -60.20
CA ARG A 53 18.07 24.49 -59.70
C ARG A 53 17.45 25.56 -60.58
N ALA A 54 17.50 25.40 -61.90
CA ALA A 54 16.89 26.35 -62.83
C ALA A 54 15.36 26.41 -62.67
N ARG A 55 14.70 25.24 -62.61
CA ARG A 55 13.23 25.15 -62.46
C ARG A 55 12.73 25.69 -61.12
N LEU A 56 13.51 25.52 -60.06
CA LEU A 56 13.15 25.95 -58.69
C LEU A 56 13.75 27.29 -58.30
N ALA A 57 14.41 28.01 -59.22
CA ALA A 57 15.03 29.30 -58.93
C ALA A 57 14.02 30.34 -58.42
N SER A 58 12.78 30.33 -58.93
CA SER A 58 11.71 31.21 -58.46
C SER A 58 11.30 30.92 -57.02
N VAL A 59 11.15 29.64 -56.67
CA VAL A 59 10.79 29.19 -55.32
C VAL A 59 11.93 29.49 -54.34
N ALA A 60 13.19 29.31 -54.75
CA ALA A 60 14.35 29.63 -53.93
C ALA A 60 14.48 31.13 -53.61
N ALA A 61 13.92 32.00 -54.45
CA ALA A 61 13.88 33.45 -54.23
C ALA A 61 12.73 33.90 -53.30
N GLU A 62 11.79 33.01 -52.96
CA GLU A 62 10.72 33.35 -52.03
C GLU A 62 11.27 33.60 -50.61
N PRO A 63 10.70 34.57 -49.87
CA PRO A 63 11.09 34.81 -48.49
C PRO A 63 10.75 33.60 -47.63
N ILE A 64 11.71 33.17 -46.78
CA ILE A 64 11.52 32.04 -45.88
C ILE A 64 10.33 32.32 -44.94
N PRO A 65 9.28 31.48 -44.94
CA PRO A 65 8.13 31.67 -44.07
C PRO A 65 8.53 31.75 -42.59
N ALA A 66 7.90 32.63 -41.81
CA ALA A 66 8.24 32.84 -40.39
C ALA A 66 8.19 31.54 -39.55
N ARG A 67 7.27 30.62 -39.88
CA ARG A 67 7.16 29.28 -39.24
C ARG A 67 8.40 28.38 -39.46
N LEU A 68 9.14 28.62 -40.55
CA LEU A 68 10.37 27.90 -40.89
C LEU A 68 11.63 28.66 -40.45
N SER A 69 11.48 29.79 -39.76
CA SER A 69 12.63 30.51 -39.21
C SER A 69 13.30 29.67 -38.11
N ILE A 70 14.62 29.55 -38.18
CA ILE A 70 15.42 28.79 -37.21
C ILE A 70 15.21 29.33 -35.79
N ALA A 71 14.99 30.63 -35.65
CA ALA A 71 14.68 31.27 -34.38
C ALA A 71 13.37 30.73 -33.76
N HIS A 72 12.30 30.63 -34.55
CA HIS A 72 11.00 30.13 -34.09
C HIS A 72 11.03 28.64 -33.75
N LEU A 73 11.67 27.82 -34.61
CA LEU A 73 11.84 26.38 -34.34
C LEU A 73 12.66 26.11 -33.07
N ARG A 74 13.63 26.98 -32.76
CA ARG A 74 14.42 26.90 -31.52
C ARG A 74 13.63 27.34 -30.28
N SER A 75 12.74 28.33 -30.40
CA SER A 75 11.91 28.77 -29.27
C SER A 75 10.86 27.73 -28.89
N GLU A 76 10.21 27.09 -29.87
CA GLU A 76 9.20 26.06 -29.58
C GLU A 76 9.81 24.84 -28.87
N ARG A 77 10.99 24.40 -29.28
CA ARG A 77 11.71 23.30 -28.61
C ARG A 77 12.12 23.65 -27.16
N ARG A 78 12.45 24.91 -26.90
CA ARG A 78 12.84 25.39 -25.55
C ARG A 78 11.64 25.44 -24.60
N GLY A 79 10.45 25.81 -25.09
CA GLY A 79 9.22 25.82 -24.29
C GLY A 79 8.83 24.42 -23.80
N PHE A 80 8.93 23.41 -24.66
CA PHE A 80 8.62 22.02 -24.32
C PHE A 80 9.60 21.40 -23.32
N ALA A 81 10.88 21.73 -23.41
CA ALA A 81 11.88 21.23 -22.46
C ALA A 81 11.64 21.80 -21.05
N GLY A 82 11.43 23.12 -20.94
CA GLY A 82 11.18 23.79 -19.65
C GLY A 82 9.94 23.27 -18.91
N GLN A 83 8.84 23.04 -19.63
CA GLN A 83 7.61 22.49 -19.03
C GLN A 83 7.78 21.05 -18.53
N ARG A 84 8.54 20.21 -19.25
CA ARG A 84 8.81 18.83 -18.82
C ARG A 84 9.68 18.77 -17.56
N PHE A 85 10.68 19.64 -17.44
CA PHE A 85 11.48 19.73 -16.21
C PHE A 85 10.65 20.26 -15.02
N GLY A 86 9.75 21.21 -15.26
CA GLY A 86 8.81 21.68 -14.23
C GLY A 86 7.88 20.58 -13.72
N ALA A 87 7.32 19.76 -14.62
CA ALA A 87 6.44 18.66 -14.27
C ALA A 87 7.18 17.56 -13.47
N VAL A 88 8.40 17.21 -13.86
CA VAL A 88 9.23 16.22 -13.14
C VAL A 88 9.62 16.74 -11.76
N ALA A 89 10.01 18.01 -11.64
CA ALA A 89 10.33 18.63 -10.36
C ALA A 89 9.11 18.66 -9.42
N ALA A 90 7.93 18.99 -9.93
CA ALA A 90 6.68 18.97 -9.16
C ALA A 90 6.32 17.54 -8.70
N ALA A 91 6.46 16.54 -9.56
CA ALA A 91 6.21 15.14 -9.20
C ALA A 91 7.17 14.65 -8.10
N LEU A 92 8.46 14.96 -8.20
CA LEU A 92 9.45 14.64 -7.17
C LEU A 92 9.16 15.37 -5.86
N ALA A 93 8.77 16.64 -5.90
CA ALA A 93 8.38 17.38 -4.70
C ALA A 93 7.13 16.77 -4.03
N CYS A 94 6.09 16.43 -4.80
CA CYS A 94 4.91 15.73 -4.27
C CYS A 94 5.26 14.37 -3.66
N LEU A 95 6.17 13.62 -4.29
CA LEU A 95 6.60 12.30 -3.81
C LEU A 95 7.46 12.40 -2.55
N LEU A 96 8.31 13.42 -2.44
CA LEU A 96 9.10 13.70 -1.24
C LEU A 96 8.23 14.22 -0.09
N ILE A 97 7.29 15.14 -0.36
CA ILE A 97 6.36 15.65 0.65
C ILE A 97 5.41 14.54 1.10
N GLY A 98 4.87 13.76 0.16
CA GLY A 98 4.00 12.63 0.46
C GLY A 98 4.73 11.50 1.17
N GLY A 99 5.97 11.21 0.75
CA GLY A 99 6.82 10.18 1.36
C GLY A 99 7.32 10.57 2.76
N ALA A 100 7.86 11.78 2.93
CA ALA A 100 8.30 12.28 4.23
C ALA A 100 7.11 12.54 5.17
N GLY A 101 6.03 13.13 4.65
CA GLY A 101 4.78 13.32 5.39
C GLY A 101 4.15 12.00 5.80
N GLY A 102 4.11 11.02 4.90
CA GLY A 102 3.64 9.67 5.18
C GLY A 102 4.53 8.92 6.16
N TRP A 103 5.85 9.07 6.07
CA TRP A 103 6.80 8.44 6.99
C TRP A 103 6.72 9.05 8.40
N LEU A 104 6.73 10.38 8.54
CA LEU A 104 6.50 11.06 9.82
C LEU A 104 5.10 10.81 10.39
N ALA A 105 4.08 10.71 9.53
CA ALA A 105 2.73 10.32 9.95
C ALA A 105 2.70 8.86 10.39
N SER A 106 3.40 7.94 9.71
CA SER A 106 3.49 6.53 10.09
C SER A 106 4.26 6.36 11.40
N GLU A 107 5.35 7.09 11.60
CA GLU A 107 6.04 7.12 12.89
C GLU A 107 5.12 7.68 13.97
N ARG A 108 4.36 8.74 13.70
CA ARG A 108 3.32 9.22 14.64
C ARG A 108 2.14 8.26 14.78
N TRP A 109 1.81 7.42 13.80
CA TRP A 109 0.72 6.44 13.91
C TRP A 109 1.15 5.21 14.68
N HIS A 110 2.44 4.86 14.59
CA HIS A 110 3.07 3.77 15.32
C HIS A 110 3.65 4.19 16.69
N ARG A 111 3.96 5.49 16.91
CA ARG A 111 4.37 6.07 18.22
C ARG A 111 3.31 6.90 18.90
N ALA A 112 2.24 7.35 18.24
CA ALA A 112 1.07 7.70 19.00
C ALA A 112 0.65 6.39 19.69
N PRO A 113 0.49 6.37 21.01
CA PRO A 113 -0.57 5.55 21.52
C PRO A 113 -1.78 6.13 20.79
N THR A 114 -2.17 5.50 19.70
CA THR A 114 -3.55 5.58 19.32
C THR A 114 -4.18 5.01 20.59
N VAL A 115 -4.67 5.91 21.44
CA VAL A 115 -5.87 5.67 22.19
C VAL A 115 -6.92 5.48 21.10
N VAL A 116 -6.80 4.37 20.33
CA VAL A 116 -7.93 3.57 19.95
C VAL A 116 -8.47 3.32 21.33
N ALA A 117 -9.44 4.13 21.75
CA ALA A 117 -10.18 3.93 22.98
C ALA A 117 -10.43 2.43 22.98
N ALA A 118 -9.71 1.71 23.85
CA ALA A 118 -9.28 0.33 23.63
C ALA A 118 -10.41 -0.40 22.92
N ALA A 119 -10.27 -0.73 21.62
CA ALA A 119 -11.40 -1.13 20.77
C ALA A 119 -12.36 -1.96 21.63
N PRO A 120 -13.61 -1.51 21.85
CA PRO A 120 -14.38 -1.86 23.03
C PRO A 120 -14.25 -3.35 23.24
N VAL A 121 -13.78 -3.77 24.42
CA VAL A 121 -13.61 -5.21 24.70
C VAL A 121 -14.92 -5.96 24.43
N ALA A 122 -16.06 -5.27 24.55
CA ALA A 122 -17.38 -5.67 24.08
C ALA A 122 -17.44 -6.02 22.57
N ASP A 123 -17.04 -5.14 21.65
CA ASP A 123 -17.07 -5.40 20.20
C ASP A 123 -16.28 -6.66 19.82
N ALA A 124 -15.04 -6.77 20.32
CA ALA A 124 -14.19 -7.95 20.07
C ALA A 124 -14.82 -9.22 20.64
N ALA A 125 -15.39 -9.14 21.86
CA ALA A 125 -16.07 -10.26 22.49
C ALA A 125 -17.36 -10.65 21.75
N MET A 126 -18.10 -9.69 21.18
CA MET A 126 -19.30 -9.94 20.38
C MET A 126 -18.98 -10.61 19.05
N VAL A 127 -17.89 -10.20 18.40
CA VAL A 127 -17.37 -10.91 17.21
C VAL A 127 -16.97 -12.33 17.59
N ALA A 128 -16.20 -12.52 18.67
CA ALA A 128 -15.79 -13.85 19.13
C ALA A 128 -16.99 -14.74 19.48
N TRP A 129 -18.01 -14.20 20.15
CA TRP A 129 -19.24 -14.94 20.46
C TRP A 129 -19.92 -15.42 19.18
N ARG A 130 -20.11 -14.55 18.17
CA ARG A 130 -20.75 -14.93 16.90
C ARG A 130 -19.97 -16.01 16.15
N THR A 131 -18.65 -15.98 16.22
CA THR A 131 -17.79 -16.96 15.55
C THR A 131 -17.83 -18.32 16.23
N TYR A 132 -17.86 -18.37 17.57
CA TYR A 132 -17.56 -19.60 18.30
C TYR A 132 -18.71 -20.16 19.12
N ALA A 133 -19.64 -19.32 19.61
CA ALA A 133 -20.75 -19.79 20.44
C ALA A 133 -21.80 -20.60 19.65
N VAL A 134 -21.77 -20.52 18.31
CA VAL A 134 -22.66 -21.28 17.42
C VAL A 134 -22.12 -22.66 17.05
N GLU A 135 -20.86 -22.96 17.38
CA GLU A 135 -20.19 -24.21 17.04
C GLU A 135 -20.54 -25.32 18.04
N VAL A 136 -21.07 -26.44 17.54
CA VAL A 136 -21.55 -27.56 18.39
C VAL A 136 -20.49 -28.64 18.54
N ALA A 137 -19.69 -28.92 17.50
CA ALA A 137 -18.76 -30.04 17.52
C ALA A 137 -17.48 -29.74 18.31
N HIS A 138 -16.96 -28.51 18.20
CA HIS A 138 -15.72 -28.09 18.87
C HIS A 138 -15.87 -26.69 19.48
N PRO A 139 -16.74 -26.53 20.50
CA PRO A 139 -17.03 -25.22 21.07
C PRO A 139 -15.82 -24.56 21.75
N VAL A 140 -14.88 -25.38 22.26
CA VAL A 140 -13.73 -24.96 23.05
C VAL A 140 -12.47 -25.75 22.70
N GLU A 141 -11.30 -25.17 22.97
CA GLU A 141 -10.00 -25.82 22.76
C GLU A 141 -9.62 -26.74 23.92
N VAL A 142 -9.97 -26.34 25.15
CA VAL A 142 -9.79 -27.16 26.35
C VAL A 142 -11.12 -27.24 27.09
N SER A 143 -11.59 -28.47 27.33
CA SER A 143 -12.83 -28.78 28.05
C SER A 143 -12.73 -28.39 29.54
N ALA A 144 -13.88 -28.11 30.15
CA ALA A 144 -14.03 -27.90 31.58
C ALA A 144 -13.58 -29.11 32.43
N ASP A 145 -13.57 -30.33 31.88
CA ASP A 145 -13.04 -31.53 32.58
C ASP A 145 -11.58 -31.35 33.02
N GLN A 146 -10.85 -30.46 32.35
CA GLN A 146 -9.46 -30.11 32.66
C GLN A 146 -9.34 -28.63 33.07
N GLU A 147 -10.29 -28.12 33.87
CA GLU A 147 -10.36 -26.71 34.29
C GLU A 147 -9.01 -26.17 34.80
N ALA A 148 -8.32 -26.92 35.67
CA ALA A 148 -7.02 -26.52 36.20
C ALA A 148 -5.97 -26.31 35.09
N HIS A 149 -5.97 -27.17 34.07
CA HIS A 149 -5.10 -27.05 32.91
C HIS A 149 -5.50 -25.86 32.03
N LEU A 150 -6.79 -25.70 31.74
CA LEU A 150 -7.35 -24.58 30.97
C LEU A 150 -6.93 -23.22 31.57
N VAL A 151 -7.16 -23.04 32.87
CA VAL A 151 -6.84 -21.79 33.57
C VAL A 151 -5.34 -21.55 33.59
N GLN A 152 -4.54 -22.59 33.88
CA GLN A 152 -3.07 -22.47 33.86
C GLN A 152 -2.53 -22.10 32.47
N TRP A 153 -3.04 -22.75 31.43
CA TRP A 153 -2.63 -22.51 30.05
C TRP A 153 -2.99 -21.10 29.59
N LEU A 154 -4.24 -20.65 29.79
CA LEU A 154 -4.67 -19.29 29.45
C LEU A 154 -3.90 -18.24 30.26
N SER A 155 -3.66 -18.49 31.55
CA SER A 155 -2.89 -17.57 32.39
C SER A 155 -1.47 -17.36 31.87
N ARG A 156 -0.80 -18.46 31.46
CA ARG A 156 0.54 -18.39 30.86
C ARG A 156 0.53 -17.64 29.53
N ARG A 157 -0.49 -17.84 28.70
CA ARG A 157 -0.60 -17.17 27.40
C ARG A 157 -0.88 -15.67 27.54
N LEU A 158 -1.71 -15.27 28.50
CA LEU A 158 -2.02 -13.86 28.76
C LEU A 158 -0.97 -13.17 29.62
N GLY A 159 -0.04 -13.92 30.24
CA GLY A 159 0.95 -13.38 31.16
C GLY A 159 0.33 -12.80 32.44
N ARG A 160 -0.88 -13.24 32.80
CA ARG A 160 -1.65 -12.79 33.97
C ARG A 160 -2.37 -13.98 34.59
N LYS A 161 -2.52 -14.00 35.91
CA LYS A 161 -3.28 -15.05 36.59
C LYS A 161 -4.75 -14.86 36.26
N LEU A 162 -5.38 -15.89 35.71
CA LEU A 162 -6.81 -15.93 35.42
C LEU A 162 -7.49 -16.90 36.37
N THR A 163 -8.80 -16.78 36.50
CA THR A 163 -9.66 -17.76 37.16
C THR A 163 -10.95 -17.84 36.35
N ALA A 164 -11.47 -19.05 36.15
CA ALA A 164 -12.77 -19.23 35.50
C ALA A 164 -13.87 -18.86 36.52
N PRO A 165 -14.75 -17.90 36.22
CA PRO A 165 -15.84 -17.56 37.12
C PRO A 165 -16.76 -18.74 37.37
N LYS A 166 -17.19 -18.92 38.63
CA LYS A 166 -18.17 -19.95 39.00
C LYS A 166 -19.57 -19.38 38.83
N LEU A 167 -20.31 -19.90 37.86
CA LEU A 167 -21.65 -19.40 37.50
C LEU A 167 -22.75 -20.44 37.71
N ASP A 168 -22.44 -21.55 38.40
CA ASP A 168 -23.39 -22.64 38.67
C ASP A 168 -24.63 -22.16 39.43
N ALA A 169 -24.48 -21.18 40.34
CA ALA A 169 -25.58 -20.58 41.08
C ALA A 169 -26.58 -19.81 40.19
N LEU A 170 -26.14 -19.40 38.99
CA LEU A 170 -26.96 -18.77 37.96
C LEU A 170 -27.44 -19.79 36.90
N GLY A 171 -27.19 -21.08 37.11
CA GLY A 171 -27.56 -22.15 36.19
C GLY A 171 -26.64 -22.28 34.97
N LEU A 172 -25.47 -21.63 34.98
CA LEU A 172 -24.50 -21.64 33.88
C LEU A 172 -23.33 -22.57 34.20
N LYS A 173 -23.17 -23.62 33.40
CA LYS A 173 -22.06 -24.56 33.53
C LYS A 173 -20.91 -24.17 32.61
N LEU A 174 -19.69 -24.26 33.12
CA LEU A 174 -18.49 -24.06 32.30
C LEU A 174 -18.37 -25.22 31.30
N ILE A 175 -18.22 -24.89 30.02
CA ILE A 175 -17.93 -25.87 28.95
C ILE A 175 -16.43 -25.97 28.73
N GLY A 176 -15.72 -24.85 28.89
CA GLY A 176 -14.28 -24.77 28.75
C GLY A 176 -13.84 -23.39 28.28
N GLY A 177 -12.71 -23.33 27.59
CA GLY A 177 -12.21 -22.07 27.07
C GLY A 177 -11.24 -22.20 25.91
N ARG A 178 -10.84 -21.04 25.38
CA ARG A 178 -10.01 -20.92 24.19
C ARG A 178 -9.18 -19.65 24.17
N LEU A 179 -8.12 -19.67 23.37
CA LEU A 179 -7.23 -18.52 23.15
C LEU A 179 -7.61 -17.83 21.83
N LEU A 180 -7.62 -16.50 21.83
CA LEU A 180 -8.03 -15.68 20.70
C LEU A 180 -6.97 -14.60 20.40
N PRO A 181 -6.74 -14.26 19.13
CA PRO A 181 -5.97 -13.07 18.80
C PRO A 181 -6.79 -11.81 19.06
N ALA A 182 -6.15 -10.76 19.60
CA ALA A 182 -6.73 -9.43 19.74
C ALA A 182 -5.74 -8.35 19.29
N THR A 183 -6.22 -7.13 19.06
CA THR A 183 -5.44 -6.02 18.48
C THR A 183 -4.11 -5.76 19.20
N ASN A 184 -4.06 -5.93 20.53
CA ASN A 184 -2.88 -5.63 21.35
C ASN A 184 -2.36 -6.85 22.12
N GLY A 185 -2.58 -8.07 21.61
CA GLY A 185 -2.07 -9.30 22.23
C GLY A 185 -3.11 -10.42 22.29
N PRO A 186 -2.80 -11.51 23.02
CA PRO A 186 -3.74 -12.61 23.19
C PRO A 186 -4.92 -12.23 24.09
N ALA A 187 -6.06 -12.84 23.82
CA ALA A 187 -7.24 -12.83 24.68
C ALA A 187 -7.67 -14.26 25.00
N ALA A 188 -8.35 -14.41 26.13
CA ALA A 188 -8.96 -15.65 26.56
C ALA A 188 -10.47 -15.54 26.44
N GLN A 189 -11.14 -16.64 26.13
CA GLN A 189 -12.58 -16.76 26.22
C GLN A 189 -12.96 -18.00 27.00
N PHE A 190 -13.76 -17.83 28.04
CA PHE A 190 -14.46 -18.92 28.72
C PHE A 190 -15.88 -19.01 28.17
N MET A 191 -16.35 -20.23 27.93
CA MET A 191 -17.68 -20.48 27.40
C MET A 191 -18.52 -21.26 28.41
N TYR A 192 -19.74 -20.80 28.61
CA TYR A 192 -20.73 -21.36 29.51
C TYR A 192 -22.01 -21.69 28.77
N GLU A 193 -22.76 -22.65 29.29
CA GLU A 193 -24.06 -23.06 28.77
C GLU A 193 -25.07 -23.19 29.92
N ASP A 194 -26.30 -22.77 29.66
CA ASP A 194 -27.43 -22.99 30.56
C ASP A 194 -28.18 -24.30 30.26
N ALA A 195 -29.18 -24.62 31.08
CA ALA A 195 -30.00 -25.82 30.90
C ALA A 195 -30.80 -25.86 29.58
N GLN A 196 -30.94 -24.72 28.89
CA GLN A 196 -31.61 -24.60 27.60
C GLN A 196 -30.64 -24.63 26.41
N GLY A 197 -29.33 -24.80 26.64
CA GLY A 197 -28.31 -24.79 25.59
C GLY A 197 -27.86 -23.39 25.15
N ARG A 198 -28.31 -22.32 25.82
CA ARG A 198 -27.91 -20.95 25.47
C ARG A 198 -26.52 -20.66 25.98
N ARG A 199 -25.71 -20.04 25.13
CA ARG A 199 -24.28 -19.80 25.37
C ARG A 199 -24.00 -18.41 25.91
N VAL A 200 -23.22 -18.37 26.99
CA VAL A 200 -22.66 -17.14 27.57
C VAL A 200 -21.14 -17.23 27.46
N THR A 201 -20.48 -16.18 27.00
CA THR A 201 -19.01 -16.14 26.95
C THR A 201 -18.45 -15.03 27.81
N VAL A 202 -17.38 -15.33 28.55
CA VAL A 202 -16.57 -14.36 29.28
C VAL A 202 -15.26 -14.18 28.53
N TYR A 203 -15.08 -13.01 27.93
CA TYR A 203 -13.88 -12.62 27.21
C TYR A 203 -12.97 -11.80 28.11
N VAL A 204 -11.69 -12.15 28.14
CA VAL A 204 -10.69 -11.53 29.01
C VAL A 204 -9.45 -11.19 28.18
N ARG A 205 -8.92 -9.99 28.34
CA ARG A 205 -7.62 -9.60 27.78
C ARG A 205 -6.84 -8.75 28.77
N PRO A 206 -5.50 -8.69 28.66
CA PRO A 206 -4.73 -7.66 29.33
C PRO A 206 -5.32 -6.27 29.04
N GLY A 207 -5.68 -5.55 30.12
CA GLY A 207 -6.06 -4.15 30.06
C GLY A 207 -4.81 -3.29 29.87
N GLY A 208 -4.95 -2.18 29.14
CA GLY A 208 -3.93 -1.13 29.13
C GLY A 208 -3.90 -0.38 30.47
N ASP A 209 -3.12 0.71 30.55
CA ASP A 209 -3.04 1.59 31.73
C ASP A 209 -4.32 2.43 31.98
N ALA A 210 -5.48 1.90 31.59
CA ALA A 210 -6.76 2.56 31.75
C ALA A 210 -7.30 2.37 33.18
N GLU A 211 -7.82 3.44 33.75
CA GLU A 211 -8.46 3.41 35.07
C GLU A 211 -9.61 2.38 35.13
N PRO A 212 -9.80 1.71 36.29
CA PRO A 212 -10.95 0.85 36.52
C PRO A 212 -12.25 1.56 36.14
N SER A 213 -13.13 0.89 35.41
CA SER A 213 -14.33 1.50 34.85
C SER A 213 -15.60 0.78 35.30
N ALA A 214 -16.67 1.57 35.48
CA ALA A 214 -18.01 1.02 35.71
C ALA A 214 -18.49 0.22 34.50
N PHE A 215 -19.45 -0.68 34.74
CA PHE A 215 -20.07 -1.49 33.70
C PHE A 215 -20.59 -0.64 32.54
N ARG A 216 -20.12 -0.95 31.33
CA ARG A 216 -20.64 -0.43 30.06
C ARG A 216 -21.50 -1.49 29.39
N PHE A 217 -22.72 -1.10 29.01
CA PHE A 217 -23.65 -1.96 28.28
C PHE A 217 -23.66 -1.62 26.79
N GLU A 218 -23.59 -2.64 25.95
CA GLU A 218 -23.69 -2.54 24.50
C GLU A 218 -24.63 -3.63 23.97
N ARG A 219 -25.39 -3.33 22.92
CA ARG A 219 -26.31 -4.29 22.29
C ARG A 219 -26.27 -4.13 20.77
N THR A 220 -26.19 -5.25 20.08
CA THR A 220 -26.16 -5.33 18.61
C THR A 220 -27.06 -6.48 18.16
N GLY A 221 -28.29 -6.15 17.75
CA GLY A 221 -29.35 -7.12 17.49
C GLY A 221 -29.77 -7.82 18.79
N GLU A 222 -29.86 -9.15 18.75
CA GLU A 222 -30.18 -10.00 19.91
C GLU A 222 -28.99 -10.19 20.88
N LEU A 223 -27.79 -9.76 20.49
CA LEU A 223 -26.58 -9.96 21.28
C LEU A 223 -26.35 -8.78 22.22
N ALA A 224 -26.25 -9.06 23.52
CA ALA A 224 -25.97 -8.09 24.56
C ALA A 224 -24.56 -8.33 25.14
N ALA A 225 -23.87 -7.24 25.46
CA ALA A 225 -22.55 -7.26 26.06
C ALA A 225 -22.47 -6.30 27.26
N PHE A 226 -21.87 -6.78 28.35
CA PHE A 226 -21.40 -5.92 29.44
C PHE A 226 -19.88 -5.97 29.48
N SER A 227 -19.24 -4.81 29.52
CA SER A 227 -17.78 -4.70 29.63
C SER A 227 -17.36 -3.82 30.81
N TRP A 228 -16.20 -4.12 31.38
CA TRP A 228 -15.58 -3.34 32.43
C TRP A 228 -14.07 -3.56 32.42
N ILE A 229 -13.37 -2.68 33.13
CA ILE A 229 -11.92 -2.76 33.33
C ILE A 229 -11.69 -2.90 34.82
N ASP A 230 -10.89 -3.89 35.20
CA ASP A 230 -10.49 -4.13 36.58
C ASP A 230 -8.97 -4.35 36.62
N ALA A 231 -8.28 -3.48 37.37
CA ALA A 231 -6.84 -3.41 37.49
C ALA A 231 -6.09 -3.55 36.15
N GLN A 232 -5.59 -4.76 35.85
CA GLN A 232 -4.76 -5.08 34.68
C GLN A 232 -5.49 -5.90 33.61
N LEU A 233 -6.80 -6.13 33.76
CA LEU A 233 -7.60 -6.96 32.86
C LEU A 233 -8.84 -6.20 32.39
N SER A 234 -9.17 -6.37 31.11
CA SER A 234 -10.45 -5.93 30.55
C SER A 234 -11.32 -7.14 30.30
N TYR A 235 -12.57 -7.05 30.75
CA TYR A 235 -13.55 -8.12 30.68
C TYR A 235 -14.74 -7.72 29.81
N ALA A 236 -15.30 -8.70 29.11
CA ALA A 236 -16.61 -8.57 28.47
C ALA A 236 -17.40 -9.87 28.62
N VAL A 237 -18.66 -9.75 29.01
CA VAL A 237 -19.61 -10.87 29.09
C VAL A 237 -20.64 -10.69 28.00
N VAL A 238 -20.81 -11.70 27.17
CA VAL A 238 -21.65 -11.64 25.98
C VAL A 238 -22.60 -12.82 25.93
N ALA A 239 -23.87 -12.55 25.66
CA ALA A 239 -24.91 -13.56 25.47
C ALA A 239 -26.10 -13.03 24.66
N GLN A 240 -26.90 -13.95 24.12
CA GLN A 240 -28.21 -13.64 23.54
C GLN A 240 -29.26 -13.64 24.67
N THR A 241 -29.38 -12.52 25.38
CA THR A 241 -30.30 -12.39 26.51
C THR A 241 -30.66 -10.93 26.79
N ASP A 242 -31.63 -10.71 27.67
CA ASP A 242 -32.02 -9.37 28.09
C ASP A 242 -30.93 -8.70 28.97
N ARG A 243 -31.05 -7.38 29.12
CA ARG A 243 -30.05 -6.59 29.84
C ARG A 243 -29.97 -6.96 31.32
N ASP A 244 -31.09 -7.24 31.96
CA ASP A 244 -31.15 -7.44 33.40
C ASP A 244 -30.56 -8.80 33.78
N HIS A 245 -30.85 -9.83 32.99
CA HIS A 245 -30.23 -11.14 33.15
C HIS A 245 -28.71 -11.08 32.94
N LEU A 246 -28.25 -10.43 31.86
CA LEU A 246 -26.81 -10.29 31.59
C LEU A 246 -26.10 -9.46 32.67
N LEU A 247 -26.76 -8.42 33.20
CA LEU A 247 -26.23 -7.61 34.29
C LEU A 247 -26.04 -8.44 35.57
N GLY A 248 -26.97 -9.35 35.88
CA GLY A 248 -26.85 -10.28 37.00
C GLY A 248 -25.59 -11.16 36.87
N ILE A 249 -25.35 -11.71 35.67
CA ILE A 249 -24.15 -12.49 35.38
C ILE A 249 -22.88 -11.64 35.51
N ALA A 250 -22.86 -10.45 34.89
CA ALA A 250 -21.71 -9.55 34.94
C ALA A 250 -21.34 -9.15 36.37
N ARG A 251 -22.33 -8.87 37.22
CA ARG A 251 -22.12 -8.58 38.65
C ARG A 251 -21.56 -9.76 39.43
N ALA A 252 -22.06 -10.97 39.18
CA ALA A 252 -21.56 -12.16 39.85
C ALA A 252 -20.09 -12.44 39.51
N ILE A 253 -19.69 -12.20 38.25
CA ILE A 253 -18.30 -12.31 37.81
C ILE A 253 -17.44 -11.23 38.46
N TYR A 254 -17.89 -9.98 38.44
CA TYR A 254 -17.15 -8.85 39.02
C TYR A 254 -16.86 -9.05 40.52
N GLN A 255 -17.86 -9.48 41.30
CA GLN A 255 -17.70 -9.75 42.73
C GLN A 255 -16.69 -10.87 43.02
N GLN A 256 -16.57 -11.87 42.14
CA GLN A 256 -15.60 -12.94 42.29
C GLN A 256 -14.17 -12.48 42.02
N TYR A 257 -13.98 -11.56 41.07
CA TYR A 257 -12.66 -11.01 40.77
C TYR A 257 -12.19 -9.95 41.76
N GLU A 258 -13.12 -9.18 42.36
CA GLU A 258 -12.81 -8.24 43.44
C GLU A 258 -12.37 -8.96 44.74
N ALA A 259 -12.80 -10.21 44.94
CA ALA A 259 -12.49 -11.00 46.12
C ALA A 259 -11.16 -11.79 46.05
N LEU A 260 -10.40 -11.69 44.96
CA LEU A 260 -9.17 -12.45 44.68
C LEU A 260 -7.89 -11.62 44.88
#